data_AF-A0A7W1QXI7-F1
#
_entry.id   AF-A0A7W1QXI7-F1
#
_cell.length_a   1.000
_cell.length_b   1.000
_cell.length_c   1.000
_cell.angle_alpha   90.00
_cell.angle_beta   90.00
_cell.angle_gamma   90.00
#
_symmetry.space_group_name_H-M   'P 1'
#
loop_
_entity.id
_entity.type
_entity.pdbx_description
1 polymer ?
#
loop_
_entity_poly.entity_id
_entity_poly.type
_entity_poly.pdbx_seq_one_letter_code
_entity_poly.pdbx_strand_id
1 'polypeptide(L)'
;MRKVLLLALVLIFSVSHFAQNAPTGFDLTNYGVKIEPDRRLMVVMASLEAAGLDTPLTAEGEKFRQKLKTDLQGLSPELRQKLVIFVEQYKRRHPKATNAELIAPFVSMAYTLSPAPDFADPARATDLPDDLLEVLDFAPLVREFYRASIRAKLDEYVKEYQAAGDNLRPSAVEMVSQLLDYLHTRPELTYIEKIKTQTKDAK
;
A
#
# COMPACT_ATOMS: atom_id res chain seq x y z
N MET A 1 10.11 -42.49 54.89
CA MET A 1 9.07 -41.63 54.28
C MET A 1 9.22 -40.20 54.80
N ARG A 2 9.96 -39.30 54.11
CA ARG A 2 9.98 -37.82 54.34
C ARG A 2 11.05 -37.08 53.52
N LYS A 3 11.20 -37.32 52.21
CA LYS A 3 12.10 -36.49 51.36
C LYS A 3 11.63 -36.37 49.91
N VAL A 4 10.35 -36.06 49.68
CA VAL A 4 9.82 -35.73 48.33
C VAL A 4 8.80 -34.59 48.45
N LEU A 5 9.19 -33.48 49.08
CA LEU A 5 8.26 -32.34 49.24
C LEU A 5 8.96 -30.98 49.15
N LEU A 6 9.90 -30.85 48.21
CA LEU A 6 10.69 -29.61 48.03
C LEU A 6 11.00 -29.31 46.55
N LEU A 7 10.09 -29.65 45.63
CA LEU A 7 10.31 -29.39 44.19
C LEU A 7 9.08 -28.89 43.41
N ALA A 8 8.10 -28.26 44.06
CA ALA A 8 6.86 -27.85 43.40
C ALA A 8 6.29 -26.50 43.87
N LEU A 9 7.14 -25.50 44.18
CA LEU A 9 6.65 -24.19 44.62
C LEU A 9 7.39 -22.97 44.05
N VAL A 10 8.09 -23.09 42.91
CA VAL A 10 8.74 -21.94 42.23
C VAL A 10 8.54 -22.02 40.71
N LEU A 11 7.31 -22.30 40.28
CA LEU A 11 6.94 -22.32 38.85
C LEU A 11 5.60 -21.63 38.59
N ILE A 12 5.38 -20.49 39.26
CA ILE A 12 4.28 -19.57 38.94
C ILE A 12 4.81 -18.14 39.03
N PHE A 13 5.81 -17.80 38.22
CA PHE A 13 5.89 -16.43 37.70
C PHE A 13 5.19 -16.45 36.35
N SER A 14 3.89 -16.19 36.44
CA SER A 14 3.00 -15.93 35.34
C SER A 14 3.66 -14.93 34.39
N VAL A 15 3.91 -15.34 33.16
CA VAL A 15 4.11 -14.40 32.07
C VAL A 15 2.78 -13.68 31.92
N SER A 16 2.66 -12.51 32.56
CA SER A 16 1.56 -11.58 32.30
C SER A 16 1.75 -11.03 30.89
N HIS A 17 1.30 -11.78 29.87
CA HIS A 17 0.85 -11.16 28.64
C HIS A 17 -0.32 -10.27 29.04
N PHE A 18 -0.06 -8.98 29.23
CA PHE A 18 -1.09 -7.96 29.19
C PHE A 18 -1.60 -7.87 27.74
N ALA A 19 -2.37 -8.87 27.33
CA ALA A 19 -3.34 -8.68 26.27
C ALA A 19 -4.46 -7.82 26.87
N GLN A 20 -4.25 -6.51 26.91
CA GLN A 20 -5.37 -5.59 27.03
C GLN A 20 -6.18 -5.77 25.76
N ASN A 21 -7.18 -6.65 25.82
CA ASN A 21 -8.19 -6.76 24.78
C ASN A 21 -8.66 -5.35 24.45
N ALA A 22 -8.52 -4.97 23.18
CA ALA A 22 -8.96 -3.68 22.71
C ALA A 22 -10.41 -3.42 23.15
N PRO A 23 -10.76 -2.18 23.53
CA PRO A 23 -12.11 -1.86 23.99
C PRO A 23 -13.15 -2.36 22.99
N THR A 24 -14.19 -3.04 23.48
CA THR A 24 -15.34 -3.44 22.66
C THR A 24 -15.96 -2.17 22.06
N GLY A 25 -15.86 -2.02 20.74
CA GLY A 25 -16.30 -0.81 20.02
C GLY A 25 -15.17 0.10 19.51
N PHE A 26 -13.90 -0.31 19.59
CA PHE A 26 -12.80 0.44 18.97
C PHE A 26 -12.85 0.32 17.43
N ASP A 27 -13.30 1.38 16.78
CA ASP A 27 -13.29 1.52 15.32
C ASP A 27 -12.12 2.43 14.91
N LEU A 28 -11.16 1.88 14.15
CA LEU A 28 -9.98 2.59 13.62
C LEU A 28 -10.32 3.88 12.87
N THR A 29 -11.50 3.94 12.23
CA THR A 29 -11.91 5.11 11.45
C THR A 29 -12.17 6.33 12.35
N ASN A 30 -12.61 6.12 13.59
CA ASN A 30 -12.73 7.18 14.61
C ASN A 30 -11.37 7.74 15.05
N TYR A 31 -10.28 7.10 14.63
CA TYR A 31 -8.91 7.51 14.91
C TYR A 31 -8.15 7.89 13.63
N GLY A 32 -8.86 8.07 12.51
CA GLY A 32 -8.26 8.47 11.24
C GLY A 32 -7.50 7.36 10.53
N VAL A 33 -7.60 6.11 11.01
CA VAL A 33 -6.89 4.97 10.43
C VAL A 33 -7.82 4.19 9.52
N LYS A 34 -7.38 3.98 8.28
CA LYS A 34 -8.04 3.13 7.29
C LYS A 34 -7.05 2.14 6.71
N ILE A 35 -7.46 0.89 6.63
CA ILE A 35 -6.72 -0.19 5.96
C ILE A 35 -7.59 -0.63 4.78
N GLU A 36 -7.23 -0.16 3.60
CA GLU A 36 -7.98 -0.41 2.37
C GLU A 36 -7.02 -0.64 1.18
N PRO A 37 -7.39 -1.50 0.23
CA PRO A 37 -6.65 -1.66 -1.01
C PRO A 37 -6.83 -0.45 -1.92
N ASP A 38 -5.73 0.10 -2.42
CA ASP A 38 -5.77 1.15 -3.43
C ASP A 38 -5.73 0.55 -4.84
N ARG A 39 -6.81 0.76 -5.59
CA ARG A 39 -6.96 0.25 -6.97
C ARG A 39 -5.86 0.74 -7.92
N ARG A 40 -5.38 1.97 -7.74
CA ARG A 40 -4.33 2.56 -8.59
C ARG A 40 -3.02 1.85 -8.35
N LEU A 41 -2.66 1.67 -7.08
CA LEU A 41 -1.48 0.92 -6.70
C LEU A 41 -1.52 -0.51 -7.25
N MET A 42 -2.65 -1.22 -7.11
CA MET A 42 -2.78 -2.59 -7.59
C MET A 42 -2.53 -2.71 -9.11
N VAL A 43 -3.10 -1.80 -9.91
CA VAL A 43 -2.95 -1.83 -11.36
C VAL A 43 -1.52 -1.48 -11.77
N VAL A 44 -0.90 -0.46 -11.15
CA VAL A 44 0.49 -0.09 -11.42
C VAL A 44 1.42 -1.26 -11.07
N MET A 45 1.30 -1.84 -9.88
CA MET A 45 2.13 -2.98 -9.47
C MET A 45 1.96 -4.19 -10.39
N ALA A 46 0.73 -4.48 -10.81
CA ALA A 46 0.47 -5.56 -11.76
C ALA A 46 1.10 -5.30 -13.14
N SER A 47 1.14 -4.04 -13.59
CA SER A 47 1.81 -3.67 -14.85
C SER A 47 3.34 -3.79 -14.77
N LEU A 48 3.93 -3.51 -13.60
CA LEU A 48 5.36 -3.73 -13.35
C LEU A 48 5.71 -5.21 -13.30
N GLU A 49 4.85 -6.03 -12.67
CA GLU A 49 4.99 -7.48 -12.68
C GLU A 49 4.91 -8.03 -14.11
N ALA A 50 4.01 -7.51 -14.96
CA ALA A 50 3.93 -7.85 -16.37
C ALA A 50 5.20 -7.47 -17.16
N ALA A 51 5.90 -6.42 -16.72
CA ALA A 51 7.17 -5.94 -17.27
C ALA A 51 8.41 -6.67 -16.71
N GLY A 52 8.24 -7.56 -15.72
CA GLY A 52 9.36 -8.27 -15.07
C GLY A 52 10.14 -7.43 -14.06
N LEU A 53 9.52 -6.39 -13.48
CA LEU A 53 10.06 -5.68 -12.31
C LEU A 53 9.23 -6.06 -11.07
N ASP A 54 9.85 -6.84 -10.19
CA ASP A 54 9.23 -7.35 -8.97
C ASP A 54 10.15 -7.22 -7.75
N THR A 55 9.58 -7.46 -6.57
CA THR A 55 10.29 -7.56 -5.29
C THR A 55 9.92 -8.86 -4.55
N PRO A 56 10.79 -9.37 -3.68
CA PRO A 56 10.46 -10.53 -2.85
C PRO A 56 9.19 -10.30 -2.01
N LEU A 57 8.32 -11.30 -1.92
CA LEU A 57 7.10 -11.26 -1.12
C LEU A 57 7.10 -12.37 -0.06
N THR A 58 6.13 -12.29 0.87
CA THR A 58 5.81 -13.40 1.77
C THR A 58 5.27 -14.60 1.00
N ALA A 59 5.15 -15.76 1.66
CA ALA A 59 4.59 -16.96 1.05
C ALA A 59 3.14 -16.75 0.56
N GLU A 60 2.35 -15.99 1.31
CA GLU A 60 0.98 -15.59 0.94
C GLU A 60 0.98 -14.65 -0.27
N GLY A 61 1.87 -13.65 -0.27
CA GLY A 61 2.01 -12.73 -1.39
C GLY A 61 2.45 -13.43 -2.67
N GLU A 62 3.32 -14.45 -2.58
CA GLU A 62 3.75 -15.22 -3.73
C GLU A 62 2.61 -16.05 -4.33
N LYS A 63 1.68 -16.58 -3.51
CA LYS A 63 0.47 -17.27 -4.02
C LYS A 63 -0.37 -16.32 -4.88
N PHE A 64 -0.59 -15.09 -4.40
CA PHE A 64 -1.31 -14.07 -5.17
C PHE A 64 -0.56 -13.72 -6.46
N ARG A 65 0.77 -13.56 -6.40
CA ARG A 65 1.60 -13.30 -7.57
C ARG A 65 1.47 -14.40 -8.63
N GLN A 66 1.42 -15.67 -8.25
CA GLN A 66 1.25 -16.77 -9.20
C GLN A 66 -0.14 -16.74 -9.88
N LYS A 67 -1.19 -16.41 -9.11
CA LYS A 67 -2.53 -16.15 -9.66
C LYS A 67 -2.49 -15.01 -10.66
N LEU A 68 -1.90 -13.88 -10.29
CA LEU A 68 -1.72 -12.72 -11.18
C LEU A 68 -0.95 -13.09 -12.44
N LYS A 69 0.18 -13.80 -12.34
CA LYS A 69 0.97 -14.26 -13.50
C LYS A 69 0.15 -15.13 -14.45
N THR A 70 -0.71 -15.99 -13.90
CA THR A 70 -1.63 -16.82 -14.69
C THR A 70 -2.66 -15.96 -15.42
N ASP A 71 -3.29 -15.02 -14.73
CA ASP A 71 -4.26 -14.10 -15.33
C ASP A 71 -3.63 -13.17 -16.39
N LEU A 72 -2.33 -12.89 -16.28
CA LEU A 72 -1.57 -12.09 -17.24
C LEU A 72 -1.07 -12.88 -18.47
N GLN A 73 -1.28 -14.19 -18.55
CA GLN A 73 -0.87 -14.99 -19.72
C GLN A 73 -1.57 -14.53 -21.01
N GLY A 74 -2.80 -14.01 -20.90
CA GLY A 74 -3.57 -13.48 -22.03
C GLY A 74 -3.20 -12.06 -22.46
N LEU A 75 -2.21 -11.42 -21.81
CA LEU A 75 -1.77 -10.08 -22.18
C LEU A 75 -1.16 -10.07 -23.59
N SER A 76 -1.61 -9.14 -24.44
CA SER A 76 -1.09 -9.01 -25.81
C SER A 76 0.44 -8.86 -25.81
N PRO A 77 1.18 -9.59 -26.67
CA PRO A 77 2.64 -9.52 -26.74
C PRO A 77 3.16 -8.09 -26.96
N GLU A 78 2.45 -7.30 -27.76
CA GLU A 78 2.80 -5.92 -28.09
C GLU A 78 2.78 -5.02 -26.84
N LEU A 79 1.71 -5.10 -26.04
CA LEU A 79 1.61 -4.33 -24.80
C LEU A 79 2.63 -4.79 -23.76
N ARG A 80 2.85 -6.10 -23.63
CA ARG A 80 3.91 -6.64 -22.77
C ARG A 80 5.27 -6.07 -23.17
N GLN A 81 5.56 -6.04 -24.47
CA GLN A 81 6.82 -5.52 -24.97
C GLN A 81 6.99 -4.02 -24.67
N LYS A 82 5.93 -3.20 -24.82
CA LYS A 82 5.97 -1.77 -24.45
C LYS A 82 6.31 -1.58 -22.96
N LEU A 83 5.67 -2.35 -22.08
CA LEU A 83 5.92 -2.30 -20.64
C LEU A 83 7.36 -2.68 -20.30
N VAL A 84 7.86 -3.78 -20.89
CA VAL A 84 9.25 -4.23 -20.71
C VAL A 84 10.24 -3.17 -21.19
N ILE A 85 10.03 -2.59 -22.39
CA ILE A 85 10.92 -1.56 -22.94
C ILE A 85 11.03 -0.36 -21.99
N PHE A 86 9.89 0.14 -21.47
CA PHE A 86 9.90 1.27 -20.56
C PHE A 86 10.71 0.95 -19.29
N VAL A 87 10.42 -0.19 -18.67
CA VAL A 87 11.08 -0.62 -17.42
C VAL A 87 12.57 -0.88 -17.63
N GLU A 88 12.96 -1.49 -18.75
CA GLU A 88 14.37 -1.70 -19.07
C GLU A 88 15.12 -0.39 -19.31
N GLN A 89 14.50 0.57 -20.01
CA GLN A 89 15.09 1.90 -20.20
C GLN A 89 15.27 2.62 -18.86
N TYR A 90 14.27 2.53 -17.98
CA TYR A 90 14.35 3.08 -16.63
C TYR A 90 15.47 2.42 -15.82
N LYS A 91 15.55 1.08 -15.81
CA LYS A 91 16.65 0.31 -15.18
C LYS A 91 18.03 0.74 -15.67
N ARG A 92 18.20 0.99 -16.97
CA ARG A 92 19.48 1.43 -17.56
C ARG A 92 19.91 2.82 -17.07
N ARG A 93 18.95 3.71 -16.78
CA ARG A 93 19.22 5.04 -16.20
C ARG A 93 19.61 4.95 -14.72
N HIS A 94 19.21 3.87 -14.05
CA HIS A 94 19.40 3.64 -12.61
C HIS A 94 20.19 2.34 -12.33
N PRO A 95 21.43 2.17 -12.84
CA PRO A 95 22.13 0.88 -12.85
C PRO A 95 22.56 0.37 -11.46
N LYS A 96 22.53 1.24 -10.44
CA LYS A 96 22.90 0.90 -9.07
C LYS A 96 21.69 0.66 -8.16
N ALA A 97 20.48 0.96 -8.64
CA ALA A 97 19.28 0.82 -7.86
C ALA A 97 18.85 -0.64 -7.76
N THR A 98 18.47 -1.06 -6.57
CA THR A 98 17.79 -2.32 -6.30
C THR A 98 16.38 -2.30 -6.91
N ASN A 99 15.76 -3.47 -7.10
CA ASN A 99 14.38 -3.52 -7.60
C ASN A 99 13.40 -2.74 -6.70
N ALA A 100 13.61 -2.72 -5.39
CA ALA A 100 12.76 -1.97 -4.47
C ALA A 100 12.88 -0.45 -4.70
N GLU A 101 14.10 0.05 -4.87
CA GLU A 101 14.36 1.47 -5.20
C GLU A 101 13.78 1.84 -6.57
N LEU A 102 13.88 0.94 -7.55
CA LEU A 102 13.31 1.15 -8.89
C LEU A 102 11.77 1.22 -8.87
N ILE A 103 11.11 0.47 -7.98
CA ILE A 103 9.64 0.44 -7.88
C ILE A 103 9.10 1.67 -7.15
N ALA A 104 9.86 2.24 -6.21
CA ALA A 104 9.36 3.30 -5.33
C ALA A 104 8.76 4.51 -6.07
N PRO A 105 9.37 5.03 -7.17
CA PRO A 105 8.77 6.14 -7.92
C PRO A 105 7.44 5.78 -8.60
N PHE A 106 7.27 4.53 -9.05
CA PHE A 106 6.01 4.06 -9.61
C PHE A 106 4.91 3.94 -8.56
N VAL A 107 5.26 3.58 -7.32
CA VAL A 107 4.32 3.57 -6.19
C VAL A 107 3.84 5.00 -5.91
N SER A 108 4.76 5.96 -5.85
CA SER A 108 4.42 7.37 -5.68
C SER A 108 3.56 7.88 -6.83
N MET A 109 3.90 7.53 -8.07
CA MET A 109 3.08 7.84 -9.25
C MET A 109 1.67 7.25 -9.12
N ALA A 110 1.51 6.00 -8.67
CA ALA A 110 0.19 5.40 -8.52
C ALA A 110 -0.76 6.23 -7.64
N TYR A 111 -0.24 6.85 -6.58
CA TYR A 111 -1.02 7.69 -5.68
C TYR A 111 -1.34 9.08 -6.24
N THR A 112 -0.62 9.56 -7.25
CA THR A 112 -0.89 10.84 -7.92
C THR A 112 -1.87 10.71 -9.08
N LEU A 113 -2.04 9.51 -9.63
CA LEU A 113 -3.03 9.26 -10.69
C LEU A 113 -4.46 9.44 -10.20
N SER A 114 -5.33 9.86 -11.12
CA SER A 114 -6.78 9.82 -10.88
C SER A 114 -7.26 8.38 -10.64
N PRO A 115 -8.40 8.19 -9.96
CA PRO A 115 -8.97 6.87 -9.77
C PRO A 115 -9.26 6.13 -11.09
N ALA A 116 -9.37 4.80 -11.00
CA ALA A 116 -9.88 3.98 -12.09
C ALA A 116 -11.29 4.43 -12.51
N PRO A 117 -11.65 4.41 -13.80
CA PRO A 117 -10.92 3.79 -14.92
C PRO A 117 -9.96 4.73 -15.67
N ASP A 118 -9.86 6.00 -15.25
CA ASP A 118 -9.24 7.03 -16.06
C ASP A 118 -7.74 7.11 -15.91
N PHE A 119 -7.21 6.89 -14.70
CA PHE A 119 -5.78 7.00 -14.35
C PHE A 119 -5.07 8.18 -15.05
N ALA A 120 -5.72 9.34 -15.03
CA ALA A 120 -5.20 10.56 -15.61
C ALA A 120 -4.08 11.14 -14.75
N ASP A 121 -3.17 11.86 -15.40
CA ASP A 121 -2.06 12.55 -14.76
C ASP A 121 -2.58 13.64 -13.79
N PRO A 122 -1.84 13.95 -12.72
CA PRO A 122 -2.22 15.01 -11.80
C PRO A 122 -2.25 16.38 -12.50
N ALA A 123 -3.23 17.21 -12.14
CA ALA A 123 -3.45 18.52 -12.77
C ALA A 123 -2.27 19.51 -12.61
N ARG A 124 -1.39 19.29 -11.62
CA ARG A 124 -0.20 20.11 -11.38
C ARG A 124 1.03 19.21 -11.26
N ALA A 125 1.85 19.20 -12.31
CA ALA A 125 3.10 18.45 -12.30
C ALA A 125 4.26 19.20 -11.61
N THR A 126 4.13 20.52 -11.41
CA THR A 126 5.19 21.37 -10.83
C THR A 126 5.50 21.10 -9.37
N ASP A 127 4.59 20.46 -8.64
CA ASP A 127 4.74 20.15 -7.22
C ASP A 127 5.15 18.68 -7.00
N LEU A 128 5.44 17.93 -8.07
CA LEU A 128 5.80 16.52 -7.98
C LEU A 128 7.30 16.34 -7.74
N PRO A 129 7.71 15.32 -6.96
CA PRO A 129 9.12 14.95 -6.83
C PRO A 129 9.76 14.59 -8.17
N ASP A 130 11.03 14.94 -8.36
CA ASP A 130 11.78 14.69 -9.59
C ASP A 130 11.76 13.21 -10.00
N ASP A 131 11.96 12.30 -9.05
CA ASP A 131 11.94 10.85 -9.30
C ASP A 131 10.59 10.37 -9.87
N LEU A 132 9.49 11.01 -9.47
CA LEU A 132 8.14 10.70 -9.97
C LEU A 132 7.97 11.20 -11.41
N LEU A 133 8.50 12.39 -11.72
CA LEU A 133 8.43 12.94 -13.08
C LEU A 133 9.09 12.02 -14.11
N GLU A 134 10.17 11.33 -13.73
CA GLU A 134 10.87 10.39 -14.62
C GLU A 134 10.05 9.16 -15.04
N VAL A 135 9.03 8.80 -14.25
CA VAL A 135 8.18 7.63 -14.49
C VAL A 135 6.77 8.00 -14.92
N LEU A 136 6.41 9.29 -14.94
CA LEU A 136 5.05 9.74 -15.22
C LEU A 136 4.56 9.33 -16.63
N ASP A 137 5.47 9.25 -17.60
CA ASP A 137 5.19 8.74 -18.95
C ASP A 137 4.78 7.26 -18.99
N PHE A 138 4.84 6.55 -17.86
CA PHE A 138 4.31 5.20 -17.72
C PHE A 138 2.78 5.18 -17.58
N ALA A 139 2.15 6.27 -17.12
CA ALA A 139 0.70 6.32 -16.85
C ALA A 139 -0.18 5.95 -18.08
N PRO A 140 0.13 6.39 -19.32
CA PRO A 140 -0.57 5.91 -20.52
C PRO A 140 -0.52 4.38 -20.70
N LEU A 141 0.61 3.75 -20.40
CA LEU A 141 0.76 2.28 -20.49
C LEU A 141 -0.06 1.57 -19.42
N VAL A 142 -0.12 2.13 -18.20
CA VAL A 142 -0.97 1.64 -17.10
C VAL A 142 -2.45 1.68 -17.51
N ARG A 143 -2.90 2.74 -18.19
CA ARG A 143 -4.27 2.85 -18.72
C ARG A 143 -4.58 1.80 -19.79
N GLU A 144 -3.65 1.61 -20.73
CA GLU A 144 -3.77 0.59 -21.77
C GLU A 144 -3.85 -0.81 -21.15
N PHE A 145 -2.96 -1.10 -20.19
CA PHE A 145 -2.92 -2.34 -19.41
C PHE A 145 -4.20 -2.58 -18.61
N TYR A 146 -4.71 -1.56 -17.93
CA TYR A 146 -5.98 -1.64 -17.20
C TYR A 146 -7.11 -2.12 -18.12
N ARG A 147 -7.27 -1.45 -19.27
CA ARG A 147 -8.34 -1.73 -20.23
C ARG A 147 -8.22 -3.09 -20.87
N ALA A 148 -6.99 -3.52 -21.18
CA ALA A 148 -6.72 -4.73 -21.94
C ALA A 148 -6.72 -6.01 -21.10
N SER A 149 -6.38 -5.94 -19.80
CA SER A 149 -6.14 -7.14 -19.00
C SER A 149 -6.89 -7.15 -17.67
N ILE A 150 -6.54 -6.24 -16.75
CA ILE A 150 -6.91 -6.41 -15.34
C ILE A 150 -8.31 -5.87 -14.97
N ARG A 151 -8.97 -5.09 -15.84
CA ARG A 151 -10.28 -4.47 -15.57
C ARG A 151 -11.33 -5.44 -15.03
N ALA A 152 -11.46 -6.62 -15.63
CA ALA A 152 -12.47 -7.61 -15.24
C ALA A 152 -12.16 -8.33 -13.92
N LYS A 153 -10.89 -8.35 -13.51
CA LYS A 153 -10.38 -9.06 -12.33
C LYS A 153 -10.14 -8.14 -11.13
N LEU A 154 -10.05 -6.83 -11.36
CA LEU A 154 -9.70 -5.87 -10.33
C LEU A 154 -10.62 -5.94 -9.11
N ASP A 155 -11.94 -6.08 -9.30
CA ASP A 155 -12.87 -6.18 -8.17
C ASP A 155 -12.67 -7.45 -7.34
N GLU A 156 -12.26 -8.55 -7.98
CA GLU A 156 -11.92 -9.80 -7.30
C GLU A 156 -10.65 -9.60 -6.45
N TYR A 157 -9.60 -9.01 -7.04
CA TYR A 157 -8.35 -8.76 -6.34
C TYR A 157 -8.54 -7.79 -5.17
N VAL A 158 -9.35 -6.73 -5.36
CA VAL A 158 -9.67 -5.76 -4.31
C VAL A 158 -10.33 -6.46 -3.13
N LYS A 159 -11.28 -7.39 -3.36
CA LYS A 159 -11.90 -8.17 -2.29
C LYS A 159 -10.90 -9.05 -1.55
N GLU A 160 -10.00 -9.70 -2.28
CA GLU A 160 -8.96 -10.55 -1.70
C GLU A 160 -8.00 -9.75 -0.80
N TYR A 161 -7.55 -8.59 -1.27
CA TYR A 161 -6.72 -7.67 -0.47
C TYR A 161 -7.49 -7.04 0.69
N GLN A 162 -8.78 -6.74 0.52
CA GLN A 162 -9.61 -6.25 1.62
C GLN A 162 -9.69 -7.28 2.75
N ALA A 163 -9.89 -8.56 2.43
CA ALA A 163 -9.91 -9.63 3.42
C ALA A 163 -8.55 -9.78 4.13
N ALA A 164 -7.44 -9.64 3.40
CA ALA A 164 -6.11 -9.60 4.00
C ALA A 164 -5.93 -8.39 4.93
N GLY A 165 -6.41 -7.22 4.53
CA GLY A 165 -6.40 -6.01 5.35
C GLY A 165 -7.28 -6.12 6.60
N ASP A 166 -8.43 -6.78 6.49
CA ASP A 166 -9.34 -7.02 7.63
C ASP A 166 -8.69 -7.90 8.70
N ASN A 167 -7.85 -8.86 8.30
CA ASN A 167 -7.04 -9.66 9.23
C ASN A 167 -5.98 -8.84 9.98
N LEU A 168 -5.57 -7.69 9.45
CA LEU A 168 -4.61 -6.78 10.09
C LEU A 168 -5.28 -5.78 11.04
N ARG A 169 -6.61 -5.64 11.01
CA ARG A 169 -7.33 -4.66 11.84
C ARG A 169 -7.10 -4.89 13.34
N PRO A 170 -7.17 -6.10 13.90
CA PRO A 170 -7.02 -6.28 15.35
C PRO A 170 -5.66 -5.82 15.87
N SER A 171 -4.57 -6.14 15.16
CA SER A 171 -3.23 -5.71 15.56
C SER A 171 -3.03 -4.20 15.38
N ALA A 172 -3.61 -3.61 14.34
CA ALA A 172 -3.60 -2.15 14.16
C ALA A 172 -4.37 -1.43 15.27
N VAL A 173 -5.52 -1.98 15.70
CA VAL A 173 -6.31 -1.48 16.84
C VAL A 173 -5.47 -1.47 18.11
N GLU A 174 -4.79 -2.57 18.41
CA GLU A 174 -3.93 -2.67 19.60
C GLU A 174 -2.81 -1.63 19.56
N MET A 175 -2.09 -1.55 18.43
CA MET A 175 -0.99 -0.59 18.26
C MET A 175 -1.44 0.86 18.42
N VAL A 176 -2.55 1.24 17.77
CA VAL A 176 -3.07 2.62 17.84
C VAL A 176 -3.55 2.94 19.25
N SER A 177 -4.22 2.00 19.92
CA SER A 177 -4.68 2.17 21.30
C SER A 177 -3.50 2.41 22.24
N GLN A 178 -2.47 1.55 22.17
CA GLN A 178 -1.26 1.67 23.00
C GLN A 178 -0.53 2.99 22.78
N LEU A 179 -0.42 3.45 21.53
CA LEU A 179 0.22 4.72 21.20
C LEU A 179 -0.55 5.91 21.81
N LEU A 180 -1.87 5.94 21.64
CA LEU A 180 -2.71 7.02 22.16
C LEU A 180 -2.73 7.06 23.69
N ASP A 181 -2.79 5.89 24.32
CA ASP A 181 -2.72 5.75 25.77
C ASP A 181 -1.36 6.23 26.30
N TYR A 182 -0.26 5.83 25.65
CA TYR A 182 1.08 6.27 26.02
C TYR A 182 1.24 7.79 25.92
N LEU A 183 0.80 8.38 24.81
CA LEU A 183 0.86 9.82 24.57
C LEU A 183 -0.20 10.61 25.36
N HIS A 184 -1.12 9.93 26.07
CA HIS A 184 -2.25 10.52 26.76
C HIS A 184 -3.04 11.51 25.88
N THR A 185 -3.22 11.15 24.61
CA THR A 185 -3.79 12.04 23.60
C THR A 185 -4.95 11.42 22.85
N ARG A 186 -5.68 12.24 22.10
CA ARG A 186 -6.68 11.82 21.12
C ARG A 186 -6.28 12.36 19.75
N PRO A 187 -6.59 11.63 18.66
CA PRO A 187 -6.25 12.10 17.34
C PRO A 187 -7.06 13.35 16.98
N GLU A 188 -6.38 14.35 16.42
CA GLU A 188 -7.03 15.49 15.78
C GLU A 188 -7.33 15.11 14.32
N LEU A 189 -8.61 14.90 14.01
CA LEU A 189 -9.04 14.50 12.66
C LEU A 189 -9.39 15.68 11.75
N THR A 190 -9.46 16.89 12.32
CA THR A 190 -9.88 18.10 11.61
C THR A 190 -9.00 19.26 12.02
N TYR A 191 -8.46 19.98 11.04
CA TYR A 191 -7.73 21.23 11.24
C TYR A 191 -8.44 22.36 10.49
N ILE A 192 -8.73 23.47 11.17
CA ILE A 192 -9.35 24.65 10.56
C ILE A 192 -8.27 25.73 10.40
N GLU A 193 -7.79 25.91 9.17
CA GLU A 193 -6.86 26.98 8.85
C GLU A 193 -7.62 28.28 8.51
N LYS A 194 -7.31 29.38 9.22
CA LYS A 194 -7.86 30.71 8.91
C LYS A 194 -6.90 31.49 8.02
N ILE A 195 -7.18 31.57 6.72
CA ILE A 195 -6.39 32.35 5.76
C ILE A 195 -6.90 33.80 5.75
N LYS A 196 -6.03 34.77 6.04
CA LYS A 196 -6.33 36.20 5.87
C LYS A 196 -6.20 36.57 4.39
N THR A 197 -7.33 36.77 3.70
CA THR A 197 -7.32 37.32 2.34
C THR A 197 -7.29 38.85 2.40
N GLN A 198 -6.18 39.46 1.97
CA GLN A 198 -6.14 40.89 1.68
C GLN A 198 -6.65 41.12 0.26
N THR A 199 -7.84 41.68 0.13
CA THR A 199 -8.36 42.17 -1.14
C THR A 199 -7.53 43.39 -1.54
N LYS A 200 -6.82 43.32 -2.68
CA LYS A 200 -6.27 44.54 -3.29
C LYS A 200 -7.43 45.31 -3.90
N ASP A 201 -7.73 46.48 -3.34
CA ASP A 201 -8.65 47.42 -3.95
C ASP A 201 -8.16 47.77 -5.37
N ALA A 202 -9.03 47.61 -6.36
CA ALA A 202 -8.77 47.98 -7.74
C ALA A 202 -8.59 49.50 -7.83
N LYS A 203 -7.48 49.93 -8.42
CA LYS A 203 -7.18 51.33 -8.76
C LYS A 203 -7.24 51.52 -10.26
#